data_AF-A0A6L7X2B1-F1
#
_entry.id   AF-A0A6L7X2B1-F1
#
_cell.length_a   1.000
_cell.length_b   1.000
_cell.length_c   1.000
_cell.angle_alpha   90.00
_cell.angle_beta   90.00
_cell.angle_gamma   90.00
#
_symmetry.space_group_name_H-M   'P 1'
#
loop_
_entity.id
_entity.type
_entity.pdbx_description
1 polymer ?
#
loop_
_entity_poly.entity_id
_entity_poly.type
_entity_poly.pdbx_seq_one_letter_code
_entity_poly.pdbx_strand_id
1 'polypeptide(L)'
;MLDAANTFSEGVKDPVVLLLDGLFYLFAGYGPRDRVADGATREQLHGTGNVFTTGLVEHPTGLWVSADGRRFGFERDVVTPGKGWDANVTRVSTVMPTDAGFLIYYDGRTTEGDVYEDRTGMVFSQDLSTTVRHSDDGPLLQGHAGARCLRYLDYAVLGDSLFYVYETSTASGAHELRASRARLQ
;
A
#
# COMPACT_ATOMS: atom_id res chain seq x y z
N MET A 1 -16.79 -4.88 -10.71
CA MET A 1 -16.73 -3.98 -9.53
C MET A 1 -15.78 -4.62 -8.55
N LEU A 2 -14.83 -3.87 -8.00
CA LEU A 2 -13.94 -4.38 -6.95
C LEU A 2 -14.65 -4.15 -5.61
N ASP A 3 -15.14 -5.22 -5.01
CA ASP A 3 -15.79 -5.22 -3.71
C ASP A 3 -15.43 -6.51 -2.97
N ALA A 4 -15.70 -6.52 -1.66
CA ALA A 4 -15.35 -7.62 -0.77
C ALA A 4 -15.88 -9.00 -1.22
N ALA A 5 -17.02 -9.05 -1.92
CA ALA A 5 -17.56 -10.30 -2.43
C ALA A 5 -16.77 -10.80 -3.64
N ASN A 6 -16.47 -9.89 -4.59
CA ASN A 6 -15.72 -10.19 -5.80
C ASN A 6 -14.23 -10.45 -5.55
N THR A 7 -13.67 -9.94 -4.45
CA THR A 7 -12.26 -10.15 -4.05
C THR A 7 -12.07 -11.23 -2.99
N PHE A 8 -13.13 -11.94 -2.59
CA PHE A 8 -13.10 -12.90 -1.48
C PHE A 8 -12.38 -12.35 -0.23
N SER A 9 -12.75 -11.14 0.16
CA SER A 9 -12.13 -10.41 1.26
C SER A 9 -13.16 -9.94 2.30
N GLU A 10 -12.68 -9.52 3.46
CA GLU A 10 -13.45 -8.79 4.47
C GLU A 10 -13.45 -7.27 4.20
N GLY A 11 -12.49 -6.80 3.42
CA GLY A 11 -12.40 -5.42 2.98
C GLY A 11 -11.45 -5.28 1.79
N VAL A 12 -11.62 -4.20 1.04
CA VAL A 12 -10.69 -3.78 -0.03
C VAL A 12 -10.72 -2.26 -0.12
N LYS A 13 -9.57 -1.61 -0.24
CA LYS A 13 -9.50 -0.15 -0.27
C LYS A 13 -8.22 0.37 -0.93
N ASP A 14 -8.22 1.69 -1.12
CA ASP A 14 -7.07 2.49 -1.54
C ASP A 14 -6.39 1.95 -2.82
N PRO A 15 -7.12 1.81 -3.94
CA PRO A 15 -6.58 1.22 -5.15
C PRO A 15 -5.62 2.16 -5.89
N VAL A 16 -4.52 1.59 -6.40
CA VAL A 16 -3.61 2.19 -7.38
C VAL A 16 -3.80 1.46 -8.71
N VAL A 17 -3.94 2.20 -9.81
CA VAL A 17 -4.15 1.60 -11.14
C VAL A 17 -3.05 2.03 -12.09
N LEU A 18 -2.41 1.04 -12.71
CA LEU A 18 -1.47 1.21 -13.81
C LEU A 18 -2.09 0.68 -15.10
N LEU A 19 -2.06 1.48 -16.17
CA LEU A 19 -2.41 1.02 -17.52
C LEU A 19 -1.12 0.64 -18.25
N LEU A 20 -0.97 -0.63 -18.59
CA LEU A 20 0.22 -1.17 -19.25
C LEU A 20 -0.22 -2.18 -20.32
N ASP A 21 0.28 -2.03 -21.54
CA ASP A 21 -0.03 -2.91 -22.69
C ASP A 21 -1.53 -3.14 -22.93
N GLY A 22 -2.34 -2.10 -22.70
CA GLY A 22 -3.80 -2.15 -22.86
C GLY A 22 -4.55 -2.89 -21.76
N LEU A 23 -3.87 -3.29 -20.68
CA LEU A 23 -4.45 -3.92 -19.49
C LEU A 23 -4.41 -2.98 -18.29
N PHE A 24 -5.44 -3.06 -17.46
CA PHE A 24 -5.51 -2.39 -16.17
C PHE A 24 -4.95 -3.30 -15.09
N TYR A 25 -3.86 -2.89 -14.47
CA TYR A 25 -3.26 -3.51 -13.28
C TYR A 25 -3.70 -2.71 -12.07
N LEU A 26 -4.53 -3.32 -11.23
CA LEU A 26 -5.06 -2.71 -10.00
C LEU A 26 -4.36 -3.33 -8.80
N PHE A 27 -3.69 -2.49 -8.03
CA PHE A 27 -3.08 -2.82 -6.75
C PHE A 27 -3.99 -2.29 -5.65
N ALA A 28 -4.38 -3.11 -4.67
CA ALA A 28 -5.20 -2.64 -3.57
C ALA A 28 -4.88 -3.36 -2.27
N GLY A 29 -4.95 -2.61 -1.17
CA GLY A 29 -4.98 -3.20 0.16
C GLY A 29 -6.28 -3.99 0.33
N TYR A 30 -6.18 -5.24 0.77
CA TYR A 30 -7.35 -6.08 1.01
C TYR A 30 -7.17 -6.95 2.26
N GLY A 31 -8.28 -7.42 2.83
CA GLY A 31 -8.30 -8.30 3.99
C GLY A 31 -8.74 -9.71 3.59
N PRO A 32 -7.83 -10.63 3.26
CA PRO A 32 -8.19 -11.96 2.76
C PRO A 32 -9.00 -12.73 3.80
N ARG A 33 -10.10 -13.39 3.39
CA ARG A 33 -10.97 -14.13 4.34
C ARG A 33 -10.28 -15.34 4.98
N ASP A 34 -9.32 -15.91 4.29
CA ASP A 34 -8.49 -17.02 4.77
C ASP A 34 -7.36 -16.57 5.71
N ARG A 35 -7.24 -15.26 5.97
CA ARG A 35 -6.26 -14.67 6.90
C ARG A 35 -6.91 -13.81 7.98
N VAL A 36 -8.13 -14.19 8.34
CA VAL A 36 -8.86 -13.68 9.50
C VAL A 36 -8.44 -14.45 10.75
N ALA A 37 -8.28 -13.77 11.87
CA ALA A 37 -7.95 -14.38 13.14
C ALA A 37 -9.00 -15.42 13.57
N ASP A 38 -8.54 -16.56 14.07
CA ASP A 38 -9.40 -17.68 14.48
C ASP A 38 -10.44 -17.24 15.52
N GLY A 39 -11.70 -17.59 15.28
CA GLY A 39 -12.81 -17.28 16.17
C GLY A 39 -13.27 -15.81 16.15
N ALA A 40 -12.71 -14.97 15.29
CA ALA A 40 -13.19 -13.61 15.11
C ALA A 40 -14.66 -13.61 14.65
N THR A 41 -15.50 -12.89 15.39
CA THR A 41 -16.91 -12.72 15.05
C THR A 41 -17.09 -11.61 14.03
N ARG A 42 -18.23 -11.63 13.32
CA ARG A 42 -18.60 -10.56 12.38
C ARG A 42 -18.62 -9.19 13.06
N GLU A 43 -19.09 -9.10 14.30
CA GLU A 43 -19.14 -7.85 15.05
C GLU A 43 -17.73 -7.32 15.36
N GLN A 44 -16.80 -8.21 15.74
CA GLN A 44 -15.42 -7.81 15.99
C GLN A 44 -14.71 -7.32 14.72
N LEU A 45 -15.02 -7.92 13.56
CA LEU A 45 -14.44 -7.52 12.28
C LEU A 45 -15.05 -6.22 11.73
N HIS A 46 -16.36 -6.02 11.91
CA HIS A 46 -17.10 -4.98 11.16
C HIS A 46 -17.78 -3.92 12.01
N GLY A 47 -17.85 -4.09 13.33
CA GLY A 47 -18.56 -3.17 14.23
C GLY A 47 -17.99 -1.74 14.23
N THR A 48 -16.71 -1.56 13.87
CA THR A 48 -16.05 -0.25 13.74
C THR A 48 -16.24 0.40 12.37
N GLY A 49 -16.77 -0.33 11.38
CA GLY A 49 -16.86 0.11 9.99
C GLY A 49 -15.53 0.06 9.21
N ASN A 50 -14.43 -0.37 9.83
CA ASN A 50 -13.13 -0.51 9.17
C ASN A 50 -12.37 -1.73 9.71
N VAL A 51 -12.47 -2.84 8.99
CA VAL A 51 -11.83 -4.11 9.39
C VAL A 51 -10.31 -3.99 9.55
N PHE A 52 -9.68 -3.07 8.81
CA PHE A 52 -8.23 -2.86 8.81
C PHE A 52 -7.69 -2.16 10.06
N THR A 53 -8.55 -1.72 10.99
CA THR A 53 -8.13 -1.13 12.28
C THR A 53 -8.36 -2.07 13.45
N THR A 54 -8.78 -3.31 13.18
CA THR A 54 -9.14 -4.27 14.24
C THR A 54 -7.96 -5.11 14.72
N GLY A 55 -6.91 -5.23 13.89
CA GLY A 55 -5.82 -6.20 14.12
C GLY A 55 -6.22 -7.66 13.92
N LEU A 56 -7.43 -7.93 13.42
CA LEU A 56 -8.01 -9.28 13.29
C LEU A 56 -7.94 -9.84 11.87
N VAL A 57 -7.41 -9.09 10.91
CA VAL A 57 -7.20 -9.56 9.53
C VAL A 57 -5.86 -9.02 9.04
N GLU A 58 -5.12 -9.84 8.30
CA GLU A 58 -3.94 -9.35 7.58
C GLU A 58 -4.34 -8.32 6.52
N HIS A 59 -3.44 -7.38 6.24
CA HIS A 59 -3.68 -6.32 5.25
C HIS A 59 -2.54 -6.23 4.20
N PRO A 60 -2.39 -7.27 3.35
CA PRO A 60 -1.51 -7.23 2.19
C PRO A 60 -2.04 -6.34 1.07
N THR A 61 -1.18 -6.11 0.06
CA THR A 61 -1.62 -5.63 -1.25
C THR A 61 -1.75 -6.78 -2.23
N GLY A 62 -2.92 -6.91 -2.83
CA GLY A 62 -3.18 -7.80 -3.96
C GLY A 62 -3.05 -7.10 -5.31
N LEU A 63 -2.83 -7.88 -6.36
CA LEU A 63 -2.90 -7.47 -7.76
C LEU A 63 -4.12 -8.10 -8.42
N TRP A 64 -4.92 -7.27 -9.10
CA TRP A 64 -5.94 -7.70 -10.02
C TRP A 64 -5.71 -7.14 -11.42
N VAL A 65 -6.00 -7.93 -12.44
CA VAL A 65 -5.83 -7.53 -13.85
C VAL A 65 -7.17 -7.52 -14.58
N SER A 66 -7.34 -6.56 -15.48
CA SER A 66 -8.53 -6.42 -16.29
C SER A 66 -8.21 -5.95 -17.70
N ALA A 67 -8.91 -6.50 -18.70
CA ALA A 67 -8.86 -6.02 -20.08
C ALA A 67 -9.87 -4.90 -20.37
N ASP A 68 -10.86 -4.68 -19.50
CA ASP A 68 -11.96 -3.73 -19.72
C ASP A 68 -12.10 -2.67 -18.62
N GLY A 69 -11.28 -2.74 -17.58
CA GLY A 69 -11.30 -1.85 -16.42
C GLY A 69 -12.56 -2.01 -15.55
N ARG A 70 -13.36 -3.07 -15.75
CA ARG A 70 -14.64 -3.30 -15.06
C ARG A 70 -14.66 -4.63 -14.32
N ARG A 71 -14.10 -5.67 -14.94
CA ARG A 71 -13.99 -7.03 -14.39
C ARG A 71 -12.53 -7.35 -14.15
N PHE A 72 -12.22 -7.55 -12.88
CA PHE A 72 -10.86 -7.71 -12.38
C PHE A 72 -10.69 -9.14 -11.86
N GLY A 73 -9.73 -9.88 -12.43
CA GLY A 73 -9.31 -11.19 -11.93
C GLY A 73 -8.17 -11.04 -10.93
N PHE A 74 -8.25 -11.71 -9.78
CA PHE A 74 -7.13 -11.73 -8.84
C PHE A 74 -5.97 -12.54 -9.41
N GLU A 75 -4.77 -12.00 -9.31
CA GLU A 75 -3.55 -12.63 -9.82
C GLU A 75 -2.67 -13.19 -8.70
N ARG A 76 -2.35 -12.34 -7.71
CA ARG A 76 -1.44 -12.67 -6.60
C ARG A 76 -1.38 -11.55 -5.55
N ASP A 77 -0.78 -11.86 -4.41
CA ASP A 77 -0.25 -10.83 -3.52
C ASP A 77 1.02 -10.20 -4.13
N VAL A 78 1.15 -8.88 -3.99
CA VAL A 78 2.31 -8.09 -4.46
C VAL A 78 3.27 -7.81 -3.32
N VAL A 79 2.71 -7.40 -2.17
CA VAL A 79 3.43 -7.16 -0.92
C VAL A 79 2.59 -7.69 0.23
N THR A 80 3.19 -8.53 1.06
CA THR A 80 2.56 -9.11 2.26
C THR A 80 3.21 -8.55 3.52
N PRO A 81 2.47 -8.40 4.64
CA PRO A 81 3.05 -7.99 5.91
C PRO A 81 4.24 -8.85 6.33
N GLY A 82 5.27 -8.19 6.85
CA GLY A 82 6.46 -8.83 7.38
C GLY A 82 6.31 -9.26 8.83
N LYS A 83 7.43 -9.44 9.52
CA LYS A 83 7.47 -9.64 10.99
C LYS A 83 8.00 -8.41 11.74
N GLY A 84 8.32 -7.35 11.00
CA GLY A 84 9.00 -6.17 11.51
C GLY A 84 8.10 -4.95 11.57
N TRP A 85 8.63 -3.83 11.09
CA TRP A 85 7.99 -2.52 11.16
C TRP A 85 6.68 -2.40 10.35
N ASP A 86 6.45 -3.32 9.43
CA ASP A 86 5.29 -3.43 8.53
C ASP A 86 4.46 -4.70 8.77
N ALA A 87 4.52 -5.26 9.98
CA ALA A 87 3.86 -6.52 10.33
C ALA A 87 2.32 -6.47 10.31
N ASN A 88 1.70 -5.28 10.32
CA ASN A 88 0.25 -5.14 10.30
C ASN A 88 -0.32 -4.80 8.91
N VAL A 89 0.37 -3.97 8.13
CA VAL A 89 -0.08 -3.54 6.81
C VAL A 89 1.07 -3.40 5.84
N THR A 90 0.82 -3.71 4.58
CA THR A 90 1.70 -3.36 3.45
C THR A 90 0.84 -2.88 2.28
N ARG A 91 0.32 -1.66 2.39
CA ARG A 91 -0.61 -1.07 1.41
C ARG A 91 0.16 -0.28 0.37
N VAL A 92 0.21 -0.76 -0.87
CA VAL A 92 0.83 -0.04 -1.99
C VAL A 92 0.12 1.30 -2.18
N SER A 93 0.91 2.38 -2.16
CA SER A 93 0.43 3.74 -2.45
C SER A 93 0.84 4.19 -3.85
N THR A 94 1.92 3.64 -4.39
CA THR A 94 2.49 4.06 -5.67
C THR A 94 3.17 2.93 -6.42
N VAL A 95 2.95 2.91 -7.73
CA VAL A 95 3.68 2.08 -8.68
C VAL A 95 4.29 3.01 -9.73
N MET A 96 5.62 3.09 -9.74
CA MET A 96 6.38 3.96 -10.63
C MET A 96 7.10 3.13 -11.69
N PRO A 97 6.68 3.18 -12.97
CA PRO A 97 7.43 2.58 -14.07
C PRO A 97 8.75 3.31 -14.31
N THR A 98 9.78 2.55 -14.66
CA THR A 98 11.13 2.98 -15.00
C THR A 98 11.66 2.14 -16.16
N ASP A 99 12.78 2.52 -16.76
CA ASP A 99 13.42 1.73 -17.81
C ASP A 99 13.91 0.35 -17.33
N ALA A 100 14.09 0.18 -16.01
CA ALA A 100 14.56 -1.08 -15.41
C ALA A 100 13.43 -1.99 -14.93
N GLY A 101 12.20 -1.48 -14.82
CA GLY A 101 11.07 -2.14 -14.16
C GLY A 101 10.24 -1.16 -13.34
N PHE A 102 9.72 -1.61 -12.21
CA PHE A 102 8.76 -0.91 -11.37
C PHE A 102 9.30 -0.73 -9.96
N LEU A 103 9.36 0.54 -9.53
CA LEU A 103 9.51 0.89 -8.12
C LEU A 103 8.13 0.96 -7.49
N ILE A 104 7.86 0.12 -6.50
CA ILE A 104 6.55 0.01 -5.86
C ILE A 104 6.72 0.43 -4.40
N TYR A 105 6.11 1.56 -4.05
CA TYR A 105 6.13 2.09 -2.69
C TYR A 105 4.87 1.66 -1.94
N TYR A 106 5.03 1.31 -0.67
CA TYR A 106 3.93 0.88 0.17
C TYR A 106 4.00 1.51 1.55
N ASP A 107 2.83 1.77 2.12
CA ASP A 107 2.63 2.17 3.49
C ASP A 107 2.66 0.94 4.39
N GLY A 108 3.48 0.98 5.44
CA GLY A 108 3.63 -0.06 6.44
C GLY A 108 3.53 0.44 7.87
N ARG A 109 2.99 -0.41 8.75
CA ARG A 109 2.87 -0.17 10.19
C ARG A 109 2.99 -1.45 10.98
N THR A 110 3.31 -1.32 12.27
CA THR A 110 3.53 -2.45 13.17
C THR A 110 2.23 -2.96 13.77
N THR A 111 1.33 -2.06 14.18
CA THR A 111 0.10 -2.40 14.91
C THR A 111 -1.07 -1.49 14.53
N GLU A 112 -2.27 -1.83 14.98
CA GLU A 112 -3.47 -0.99 14.93
C GLU A 112 -3.37 0.28 15.79
N GLY A 113 -2.42 0.35 16.73
CA GLY A 113 -2.15 1.57 17.50
C GLY A 113 -1.57 2.70 16.63
N ASP A 114 -0.97 2.35 15.49
CA ASP A 114 -0.22 3.27 14.63
C ASP A 114 -1.01 3.62 13.36
N VAL A 115 -2.35 3.55 13.38
CA VAL A 115 -3.20 3.63 12.17
C VAL A 115 -3.03 4.90 11.33
N TYR A 116 -2.59 5.99 11.95
CA TYR A 116 -2.28 7.26 11.27
C TYR A 116 -0.81 7.44 10.93
N GLU A 117 0.07 6.59 11.44
CA GLU A 117 1.52 6.82 11.48
C GLU A 117 2.29 5.84 10.57
N ASP A 118 1.69 5.51 9.42
CA ASP A 118 2.31 4.69 8.39
C ASP A 118 3.65 5.27 7.95
N ARG A 119 4.60 4.39 7.66
CA ARG A 119 5.91 4.73 7.07
C ARG A 119 6.05 4.04 5.72
N THR A 120 6.96 4.54 4.88
CA THR A 120 7.06 4.06 3.50
C THR A 120 8.15 3.01 3.35
N GLY A 121 7.77 1.84 2.83
CA GLY A 121 8.64 0.79 2.34
C GLY A 121 8.71 0.78 0.82
N MET A 122 9.54 -0.11 0.26
CA MET A 122 9.68 -0.26 -1.18
C MET A 122 9.93 -1.72 -1.56
N VAL A 123 9.26 -2.15 -2.63
CA VAL A 123 9.65 -3.35 -3.39
C VAL A 123 10.00 -2.95 -4.82
N PHE A 124 10.87 -3.72 -5.45
CA PHE A 124 11.19 -3.61 -6.86
C PHE A 124 10.61 -4.81 -7.60
N SER A 125 10.12 -4.58 -8.82
CA SER A 125 9.71 -5.65 -9.72
C SER A 125 10.21 -5.35 -11.12
N GLN A 126 10.75 -6.33 -11.84
CA GLN A 126 11.15 -6.10 -13.22
C GLN A 126 9.95 -6.07 -14.17
N ASP A 127 8.91 -6.86 -13.88
CA ASP A 127 7.83 -7.19 -14.82
C ASP A 127 6.44 -7.36 -14.15
N LEU A 128 6.30 -6.99 -12.87
CA LEU A 128 5.11 -7.19 -12.02
C LEU A 128 4.74 -8.66 -11.75
N SER A 129 5.57 -9.62 -12.16
CA SER A 129 5.37 -11.04 -11.85
C SER A 129 5.92 -11.39 -10.46
N THR A 130 7.08 -10.84 -10.12
CA THR A 130 7.79 -11.08 -8.85
C THR A 130 8.27 -9.78 -8.24
N THR A 131 8.30 -9.72 -6.91
CA THR A 131 8.75 -8.54 -6.17
C THR A 131 9.95 -8.88 -5.28
N VAL A 132 10.89 -7.95 -5.19
CA VAL A 132 12.05 -8.00 -4.30
C VAL A 132 11.89 -6.89 -3.27
N ARG A 133 11.90 -7.24 -1.99
CA ARG A 133 11.83 -6.25 -0.89
C ARG A 133 13.16 -5.53 -0.73
N HIS A 134 13.09 -4.22 -0.52
CA HIS A 134 14.23 -3.36 -0.24
C HIS A 134 14.13 -2.64 1.12
N SER A 135 13.15 -3.02 1.93
CA SER A 135 12.84 -2.41 3.23
C SER A 135 12.49 -3.46 4.30
N ASP A 136 13.13 -4.62 4.28
CA ASP A 136 12.90 -5.68 5.30
C ASP A 136 13.38 -5.26 6.70
N ASP A 137 14.53 -4.58 6.78
CA ASP A 137 15.16 -4.20 8.05
C ASP A 137 14.56 -2.92 8.68
N GLY A 138 13.68 -2.23 7.96
CA GLY A 138 13.10 -0.96 8.39
C GLY A 138 12.43 -0.21 7.23
N PRO A 139 11.62 0.83 7.53
CA PRO A 139 11.02 1.64 6.49
C PRO A 139 12.11 2.30 5.65
N LEU A 140 11.91 2.36 4.34
CA LEU A 140 12.82 3.07 3.44
C LEU A 140 12.78 4.57 3.72
N LEU A 141 11.58 5.12 3.95
CA LEU A 141 11.37 6.54 4.21
C LEU A 141 10.43 6.73 5.41
N GLN A 142 10.75 7.75 6.22
CA GLN A 142 9.95 8.15 7.38
C GLN A 142 10.11 9.65 7.64
N GLY A 143 9.09 10.24 8.27
CA GLY A 143 9.08 11.66 8.61
C GLY A 143 10.18 12.06 9.62
N HIS A 144 10.39 13.36 9.73
CA HIS A 144 11.41 13.95 10.62
C HIS A 144 10.84 14.51 11.94
N ALA A 145 9.52 14.55 12.08
CA ALA A 145 8.84 15.11 13.25
C ALA A 145 7.68 14.21 13.69
N GLY A 146 7.20 14.42 14.92
CA GLY A 146 6.08 13.65 15.48
C GLY A 146 6.39 12.16 15.58
N ALA A 147 5.39 11.33 15.27
CA ALA A 147 5.53 9.86 15.21
C ALA A 147 6.20 9.35 13.93
N ARG A 148 6.76 10.27 13.12
CA ARG A 148 7.57 9.99 11.94
C ARG A 148 6.79 9.36 10.78
N CYS A 149 5.49 9.63 10.69
CA CYS A 149 4.65 9.27 9.56
C CYS A 149 5.25 9.78 8.24
N LEU A 150 5.24 8.94 7.22
CA LEU A 150 5.45 9.31 5.82
C LEU A 150 4.67 8.31 4.99
N ARG A 151 3.48 8.72 4.53
CA ARG A 151 2.49 7.85 3.90
C ARG A 151 1.86 8.47 2.68
N TYR A 152 1.16 7.65 1.91
CA TYR A 152 0.56 8.06 0.64
C TYR A 152 1.59 8.72 -0.27
N LEU A 153 2.82 8.19 -0.27
CA LEU A 153 3.84 8.65 -1.20
C LEU A 153 3.34 8.38 -2.60
N ASP A 154 3.35 9.43 -3.42
CA ASP A 154 3.09 9.47 -4.85
C ASP A 154 4.11 10.39 -5.53
N TYR A 155 4.11 10.41 -6.86
CA TYR A 155 5.06 11.17 -7.64
C TYR A 155 4.43 11.87 -8.83
N ALA A 156 5.10 12.94 -9.26
CA ALA A 156 4.81 13.60 -10.52
C ALA A 156 6.12 13.93 -11.25
N VAL A 157 6.14 13.69 -12.56
CA VAL A 157 7.25 14.09 -13.45
C VAL A 157 6.94 15.47 -14.02
N LEU A 158 7.78 16.46 -13.69
CA LEU A 158 7.65 17.83 -14.19
C LEU A 158 9.00 18.27 -14.79
N GLY A 159 9.10 18.21 -16.13
CA GLY A 159 10.33 18.56 -16.84
C GLY A 159 11.46 17.58 -16.53
N ASP A 160 12.60 18.11 -16.08
CA ASP A 160 13.80 17.36 -15.69
C ASP A 160 13.75 16.85 -14.23
N SER A 161 12.58 16.87 -13.61
CA SER A 161 12.43 16.69 -12.18
C SER A 161 11.30 15.75 -11.82
N LEU A 162 11.55 14.98 -10.78
CA LEU A 162 10.56 14.15 -10.09
C LEU A 162 10.17 14.85 -8.79
N PHE A 163 8.88 15.02 -8.57
CA PHE A 163 8.31 15.51 -7.32
C PHE A 163 7.68 14.35 -6.59
N TYR A 164 8.24 13.97 -5.45
CA TYR A 164 7.59 13.07 -4.52
C TYR A 164 6.65 13.86 -3.63
N VAL A 165 5.38 13.49 -3.58
CA VAL A 165 4.35 14.10 -2.76
C VAL A 165 3.89 13.07 -1.73
N TYR A 166 3.75 13.48 -0.48
CA TYR A 166 3.43 12.55 0.62
C TYR A 166 2.80 13.30 1.79
N GLU A 167 2.08 12.58 2.62
CA GLU A 167 1.61 13.07 3.92
C GLU A 167 2.62 12.72 5.02
N THR A 168 2.90 13.66 5.93
CA THR A 168 3.81 13.45 7.07
C THR A 168 3.26 14.08 8.34
N SER A 169 3.64 13.52 9.49
CA SER A 169 3.32 14.06 10.81
C SER A 169 4.13 15.32 11.11
N THR A 170 3.52 16.28 11.81
CA THR A 170 4.17 17.49 12.32
C THR A 170 4.53 17.34 13.81
N ALA A 171 5.30 18.28 14.35
CA ALA A 171 5.67 18.28 15.77
C ALA A 171 4.46 18.44 16.72
N SER A 172 3.33 18.97 16.23
CA SER A 172 2.10 19.11 17.03
C SER A 172 1.20 17.86 17.00
N GLY A 173 1.58 16.82 16.26
CA GLY A 173 0.76 15.62 16.05
C GLY A 173 -0.29 15.75 14.94
N ALA A 174 -0.32 16.88 14.21
CA ALA A 174 -1.11 17.01 13.00
C ALA A 174 -0.42 16.32 11.81
N HIS A 175 -1.12 16.22 10.68
CA HIS A 175 -0.59 15.73 9.42
C HIS A 175 -0.64 16.83 8.36
N GLU A 176 0.36 16.90 7.50
CA GLU A 176 0.41 17.84 6.39
C GLU A 176 0.95 17.20 5.12
N LEU A 177 0.54 17.75 3.98
CA LEU A 177 1.06 17.36 2.68
C LEU A 177 2.40 18.08 2.42
N ARG A 178 3.42 17.33 1.99
CA ARG A 178 4.71 17.86 1.57
C ARG A 178 5.09 17.34 0.20
N ALA A 179 6.02 18.07 -0.44
CA ALA A 179 6.65 17.65 -1.67
C ALA A 179 8.17 17.75 -1.57
N SER A 180 8.89 16.82 -2.19
CA SER A 180 10.34 16.80 -2.29
C SER A 180 10.74 16.62 -3.75
N ARG A 181 11.72 17.40 -4.21
CA ARG A 181 12.16 17.40 -5.61
C ARG A 181 13.47 16.63 -5.76
N ALA A 182 13.51 15.70 -6.71
CA ALA A 182 14.73 15.08 -7.22
C ALA A 182 14.91 15.46 -8.70
N ARG A 183 16.15 15.60 -9.17
CA ARG A 183 16.42 15.76 -10.60
C ARG A 183 16.55 14.39 -11.25
N LEU A 184 15.93 14.25 -12.42
CA LEU A 184 16.21 13.14 -13.33
C LEU A 184 17.57 13.44 -13.96
N GLN A 185 18.54 12.55 -13.73
CA GLN A 185 19.88 12.65 -14.32
C GLN A 185 19.88 12.16 -15.76
#